data_AF-A0A2X1SS99-F1
#
_entry.id   AF-A0A2X1SS99-F1
#
_cell.length_a   1.000
_cell.length_b   1.000
_cell.length_c   1.000
_cell.angle_alpha   90.00
_cell.angle_beta   90.00
_cell.angle_gamma   90.00
#
_symmetry.space_group_name_H-M   'P 1'
#
loop_
_entity.id
_entity.type
_entity.pdbx_description
1 polymer ?
#
loop_
_entity_poly.entity_id
_entity_poly.type
_entity_poly.pdbx_seq_one_letter_code
_entity_poly.pdbx_strand_id
1 'polypeptide(L)'
;MCNPQHYGIFYEINPWMHVDIPVVQTRAKTQWQALYETLLKLNVNVKLIEPINGLPDMVFTANAGFIYRNQVWVSAFKSHERQPESEHFKDWFSQEGFEIVNIEYDLSQPPAFEGAGDTLVFNNCLAAGYGFRSDISVYEHPFFKQLNLVFCELINPYFYHLDTCFCPLNSSLALWYPDAFSQQSQRAMRKIGQLIDVLKMKLGDLLVMRSSLASTLSYLLTAQLLIAY
;
A
#
# COMPACT_ATOMS: atom_id res chain seq x y z
N MET A 1 -6.74 -6.47 7.72
CA MET A 1 -7.78 -6.09 6.73
C MET A 1 -8.88 -5.31 7.43
N CYS A 2 -9.67 -4.52 6.70
CA CYS A 2 -10.83 -3.80 7.23
C CYS A 2 -12.08 -4.14 6.39
N ASN A 3 -13.21 -4.42 7.05
CA ASN A 3 -14.45 -4.81 6.38
C ASN A 3 -15.07 -3.63 5.59
N PRO A 4 -15.65 -3.86 4.39
CA PRO A 4 -16.23 -2.79 3.58
C PRO A 4 -17.63 -2.35 4.05
N GLN A 5 -17.89 -2.28 5.35
CA GLN A 5 -19.19 -1.89 5.90
C GLN A 5 -19.59 -0.48 5.47
N HIS A 6 -18.62 0.43 5.44
CA HIS A 6 -18.77 1.85 5.10
C HIS A 6 -18.08 2.22 3.77
N TYR A 7 -17.64 1.23 3.01
CA TYR A 7 -16.93 1.45 1.74
C TYR A 7 -17.82 2.16 0.74
N GLY A 8 -17.27 3.04 -0.10
CA GLY A 8 -17.99 3.76 -1.14
C GLY A 8 -17.05 4.74 -1.84
N ILE A 9 -17.47 5.28 -2.99
CA ILE A 9 -16.75 6.36 -3.66
C ILE A 9 -17.52 7.65 -3.36
N PHE A 10 -17.01 8.43 -2.42
CA PHE A 10 -17.62 9.71 -1.99
C PHE A 10 -16.80 10.94 -2.39
N TYR A 11 -15.61 10.72 -2.96
CA TYR A 11 -14.65 11.73 -3.40
C TYR A 11 -13.71 11.13 -4.47
N GLU A 12 -12.96 11.97 -5.18
CA GLU A 12 -12.05 11.56 -6.25
C GLU A 12 -10.62 12.03 -5.95
N ILE A 13 -9.81 11.14 -5.37
CA ILE A 13 -8.41 11.43 -4.99
C ILE A 13 -7.40 10.64 -5.84
N ASN A 14 -7.87 9.94 -6.87
CA ASN A 14 -7.06 9.27 -7.89
C ASN A 14 -7.87 9.07 -9.18
N PRO A 15 -7.22 8.80 -10.33
CA PRO A 15 -7.88 8.69 -11.62
C PRO A 15 -8.88 7.53 -11.80
N TRP A 16 -8.94 6.60 -10.85
CA TRP A 16 -9.88 5.47 -10.92
C TRP A 16 -11.18 5.73 -10.16
N MET A 17 -11.26 6.79 -9.36
CA MET A 17 -12.46 7.13 -8.61
C MET A 17 -13.37 8.02 -9.46
N HIS A 18 -14.62 7.62 -9.56
CA HIS A 18 -15.68 8.42 -10.17
C HIS A 18 -16.91 8.39 -9.27
N VAL A 19 -17.28 9.54 -8.68
CA VAL A 19 -18.42 9.61 -7.73
C VAL A 19 -19.76 9.29 -8.39
N ASP A 20 -19.84 9.50 -9.69
CA ASP A 20 -21.03 9.17 -10.50
C ASP A 20 -21.21 7.66 -10.72
N ILE A 21 -20.21 6.85 -10.38
CA ILE A 21 -20.26 5.40 -10.51
C ILE A 21 -20.44 4.76 -9.12
N PRO A 22 -21.68 4.38 -8.77
CA PRO A 22 -21.97 3.91 -7.42
C PRO A 22 -21.39 2.52 -7.14
N VAL A 23 -20.89 2.34 -5.92
CA VAL A 23 -20.46 1.04 -5.41
C VAL A 23 -21.66 0.15 -5.12
N VAL A 24 -21.69 -1.03 -5.72
CA VAL A 24 -22.64 -2.09 -5.35
C VAL A 24 -22.17 -2.76 -4.04
N GLN A 25 -22.72 -2.29 -2.92
CA GLN A 25 -22.32 -2.71 -1.56
C GLN A 25 -22.29 -4.22 -1.34
N THR A 26 -23.31 -4.93 -1.84
CA THR A 26 -23.41 -6.39 -1.72
C THR A 26 -22.26 -7.08 -2.44
N ARG A 27 -21.93 -6.61 -3.65
CA ARG A 27 -20.81 -7.12 -4.43
C ARG A 27 -19.46 -6.84 -3.76
N ALA A 28 -19.26 -5.63 -3.23
CA ALA A 28 -18.06 -5.27 -2.48
C ALA A 28 -17.84 -6.19 -1.28
N LYS A 29 -18.90 -6.43 -0.48
CA LYS A 29 -18.89 -7.36 0.64
C LYS A 29 -18.57 -8.79 0.20
N THR A 30 -19.20 -9.28 -0.88
CA THR A 30 -18.94 -10.62 -1.42
C THR A 30 -17.50 -10.79 -1.88
N GLN A 31 -16.94 -9.80 -2.60
CA GLN A 31 -15.56 -9.83 -3.09
C GLN A 31 -14.56 -9.80 -1.93
N TRP A 32 -14.77 -8.92 -0.96
CA TRP A 32 -13.93 -8.84 0.23
C TRP A 32 -13.98 -10.14 1.05
N GLN A 33 -15.16 -10.72 1.24
CA GLN A 33 -15.34 -11.98 1.97
C GLN A 33 -14.60 -13.11 1.26
N ALA A 34 -14.68 -13.18 -0.07
CA ALA A 34 -13.96 -14.18 -0.86
C ALA A 34 -12.44 -14.04 -0.70
N LEU A 35 -11.90 -12.82 -0.69
CA LEU A 35 -10.48 -12.58 -0.41
C LEU A 35 -10.12 -13.02 1.01
N TYR A 36 -10.87 -12.56 2.03
CA TYR A 36 -10.64 -12.89 3.43
C TYR A 36 -10.59 -14.40 3.64
N GLU A 37 -11.57 -15.15 3.12
CA GLU A 37 -11.62 -16.61 3.20
C GLU A 37 -10.48 -17.29 2.45
N THR A 38 -10.07 -16.73 1.31
CA THR A 38 -8.93 -17.26 0.53
C THR A 38 -7.63 -17.15 1.33
N LEU A 39 -7.39 -16.01 1.96
CA LEU A 39 -6.23 -15.80 2.84
C LEU A 39 -6.23 -16.77 4.03
N LEU A 40 -7.39 -16.97 4.66
CA LEU A 40 -7.52 -17.95 5.75
C LEU A 40 -7.24 -19.39 5.27
N LYS A 41 -7.75 -19.79 4.09
CA LYS A 41 -7.46 -21.11 3.48
C LYS A 41 -5.98 -21.30 3.17
N LEU A 42 -5.27 -20.21 2.87
CA LEU A 42 -3.82 -20.20 2.67
C LEU A 42 -3.02 -20.11 3.98
N ASN A 43 -3.68 -20.23 5.14
CA ASN A 43 -3.09 -20.13 6.48
C ASN A 43 -2.42 -18.77 6.76
N VAL A 44 -2.87 -17.71 6.11
CA VAL A 44 -2.46 -16.34 6.43
C VAL A 44 -3.13 -15.93 7.74
N ASN A 45 -2.35 -15.42 8.70
CA ASN A 45 -2.89 -14.82 9.91
C ASN A 45 -3.50 -13.45 9.58
N VAL A 46 -4.82 -13.39 9.47
CA VAL A 46 -5.54 -12.15 9.16
C VAL A 46 -6.05 -11.51 10.44
N LYS A 47 -5.54 -10.33 10.77
CA LYS A 47 -6.11 -9.44 11.79
C LYS A 47 -7.05 -8.42 11.17
N LEU A 48 -8.08 -8.03 11.93
CA LEU A 48 -9.09 -7.08 11.49
C LEU A 48 -9.01 -5.77 12.28
N ILE A 49 -9.30 -4.67 11.61
CA ILE A 49 -9.59 -3.36 12.20
C ILE A 49 -11.04 -3.01 11.90
N GLU A 50 -11.74 -2.48 12.89
CA GLU A 50 -13.14 -2.06 12.75
C GLU A 50 -13.26 -0.89 11.75
N PRO A 51 -14.20 -0.95 10.80
CA PRO A 51 -14.42 0.14 9.86
C PRO A 51 -15.09 1.34 10.55
N ILE A 52 -14.67 2.55 10.19
CA ILE A 52 -15.21 3.79 10.75
C ILE A 52 -16.14 4.46 9.74
N ASN A 53 -17.32 4.87 10.20
CA ASN A 53 -18.26 5.61 9.36
C ASN A 53 -17.65 6.96 8.92
N GLY A 54 -17.75 7.27 7.63
CA GLY A 54 -17.14 8.47 7.05
C GLY A 54 -15.70 8.26 6.53
N LEU A 55 -15.08 7.10 6.79
CA LEU A 55 -13.73 6.75 6.30
C LEU A 55 -13.81 5.53 5.36
N PRO A 56 -14.36 5.70 4.14
CA PRO A 56 -14.65 4.57 3.23
C PRO A 56 -13.38 3.83 2.80
N ASP A 57 -12.24 4.52 2.73
CA ASP A 57 -10.97 4.00 2.24
C ASP A 57 -10.17 3.21 3.30
N MET A 58 -10.66 3.08 4.54
CA MET A 58 -10.03 2.25 5.57
C MET A 58 -9.90 0.76 5.17
N VAL A 59 -10.72 0.32 4.20
CA VAL A 59 -10.60 -1.00 3.55
C VAL A 59 -9.22 -1.24 2.93
N PHE A 60 -8.53 -0.17 2.52
CA PHE A 60 -7.21 -0.20 1.89
C PHE A 60 -6.09 -0.18 2.93
N THR A 61 -6.00 -1.24 3.74
CA THR A 61 -5.07 -1.32 4.88
C THR A 61 -3.59 -1.41 4.47
N ALA A 62 -3.25 -1.54 3.18
CA ALA A 62 -1.84 -1.41 2.73
C ALA A 62 -1.29 -0.02 3.04
N ASN A 63 -2.16 0.98 3.06
CA ASN A 63 -1.77 2.34 3.35
C ASN A 63 -1.86 2.68 4.83
N ALA A 64 -2.06 1.71 5.75
CA ALA A 64 -2.11 2.00 7.18
C ALA A 64 -0.75 2.46 7.74
N GLY A 65 0.33 1.90 7.20
CA GLY A 65 1.70 2.19 7.59
C GLY A 65 2.66 1.20 6.98
N PHE A 66 3.94 1.34 7.30
CA PHE A 66 4.98 0.39 6.94
C PHE A 66 5.59 -0.23 8.19
N ILE A 67 5.64 -1.55 8.23
CA ILE A 67 6.12 -2.31 9.38
C ILE A 67 7.49 -2.89 9.06
N TYR A 68 8.44 -2.67 9.97
CA TYR A 68 9.75 -3.31 9.92
C TYR A 68 10.10 -3.84 11.31
N ARG A 69 10.23 -5.17 11.41
CA ARG A 69 10.40 -5.88 12.69
C ARG A 69 9.19 -5.62 13.60
N ASN A 70 9.40 -5.04 14.78
CA ASN A 70 8.33 -4.67 15.73
C ASN A 70 7.90 -3.20 15.62
N GLN A 71 8.51 -2.43 14.72
CA GLN A 71 8.26 -1.00 14.59
C GLN A 71 7.36 -0.70 13.40
N VAL A 72 6.52 0.31 13.54
CA VAL A 72 5.63 0.78 12.49
C VAL A 72 5.78 2.28 12.27
N TRP A 73 5.99 2.65 11.01
CA TRP A 73 5.80 4.00 10.53
C TRP A 73 4.36 4.15 10.07
N VAL A 74 3.52 4.80 10.88
CA VAL A 74 2.11 5.04 10.54
C VAL A 74 2.03 6.05 9.40
N SER A 75 1.11 5.83 8.47
CA SER A 75 0.93 6.70 7.32
C SER A 75 0.50 8.11 7.71
N ALA A 76 1.01 9.10 6.99
CA ALA A 76 0.55 10.49 6.97
C ALA A 76 0.00 10.77 5.57
N PHE A 77 -1.32 10.66 5.41
CA PHE A 77 -1.95 10.72 4.09
C PHE A 77 -1.83 12.09 3.43
N LYS A 78 -1.57 12.10 2.11
CA LYS A 78 -1.53 13.33 1.32
C LYS A 78 -2.91 13.97 1.18
N SER A 79 -3.93 13.14 0.94
CA SER A 79 -5.31 13.57 0.77
C SER A 79 -6.00 13.84 2.10
N HIS A 80 -6.67 14.99 2.22
CA HIS A 80 -7.38 15.40 3.43
C HIS A 80 -8.45 14.37 3.85
N GLU A 81 -9.10 13.75 2.87
CA GLU A 81 -10.16 12.78 3.05
C GLU A 81 -9.72 11.52 3.80
N ARG A 82 -8.44 11.16 3.70
CA ARG A 82 -7.85 9.97 4.35
C ARG A 82 -7.06 10.28 5.61
N GLN A 83 -6.71 11.55 5.87
CA GLN A 83 -5.93 11.95 7.05
C GLN A 83 -6.51 11.45 8.39
N PRO A 84 -7.83 11.44 8.62
CA PRO A 84 -8.37 10.93 9.89
C PRO A 84 -8.12 9.42 10.11
N GLU A 85 -7.84 8.64 9.06
CA GLU A 85 -7.55 7.20 9.19
C GLU A 85 -6.26 6.94 9.99
N SER A 86 -5.29 7.86 9.94
CA SER A 86 -3.98 7.71 10.56
C SER A 86 -4.05 7.44 12.07
N GLU A 87 -4.91 8.17 12.80
CA GLU A 87 -5.02 7.96 14.26
C GLU A 87 -5.65 6.60 14.57
N HIS A 88 -6.65 6.18 13.79
CA HIS A 88 -7.25 4.85 13.95
C HIS A 88 -6.26 3.71 13.67
N PHE A 89 -5.41 3.85 12.64
CA PHE A 89 -4.36 2.87 12.37
C PHE A 89 -3.30 2.86 13.46
N LYS A 90 -2.89 4.03 13.96
CA LYS A 90 -1.93 4.15 15.07
C LYS A 90 -2.45 3.48 16.35
N ASP A 91 -3.71 3.72 16.70
CA ASP A 91 -4.37 3.08 17.85
C ASP A 91 -4.38 1.56 17.68
N TRP A 92 -4.77 1.08 16.50
CA TRP A 92 -4.80 -0.35 16.21
C TRP A 92 -3.42 -1.00 16.30
N PHE A 93 -2.39 -0.37 15.71
CA PHE A 93 -1.01 -0.87 15.81
C PHE A 93 -0.52 -0.92 17.25
N SER A 94 -0.85 0.10 18.05
CA SER A 94 -0.47 0.15 19.46
C SER A 94 -1.14 -0.97 20.27
N GLN A 95 -2.42 -1.24 20.00
CA GLN A 95 -3.18 -2.34 20.63
C GLN A 95 -2.65 -3.72 20.23
N GLU A 96 -2.13 -3.86 19.00
CA GLU A 96 -1.48 -5.08 18.51
C GLU A 96 -0.01 -5.23 18.98
N GLY A 97 0.50 -4.27 19.76
CA GLY A 97 1.82 -4.34 20.40
C GLY A 97 3.00 -3.83 19.56
N PHE A 98 2.72 -3.14 18.46
CA PHE A 98 3.77 -2.51 17.65
C PHE A 98 4.29 -1.24 18.31
N GLU A 99 5.59 -1.00 18.14
CA GLU A 99 6.24 0.25 18.50
C GLU A 99 6.00 1.29 17.40
N ILE A 100 5.27 2.35 17.73
CA ILE A 100 5.11 3.48 16.80
C ILE A 100 6.45 4.22 16.68
N VAL A 101 6.97 4.36 15.47
CA VAL A 101 8.19 5.15 15.23
C VAL A 101 7.91 6.59 15.63
N ASN A 102 8.76 7.15 16.50
CA ASN A 102 8.65 8.56 16.86
C ASN A 102 9.04 9.41 15.65
N ILE A 103 8.07 10.12 15.10
CA ILE A 103 8.26 11.00 13.96
C ILE A 103 8.59 12.39 14.52
N GLU A 104 9.86 12.61 14.86
CA GLU A 104 10.36 13.93 15.28
C GLU A 104 10.53 14.86 14.07
N TYR A 105 9.46 15.11 13.32
CA TYR A 105 9.45 16.26 12.42
C TYR A 105 9.03 17.47 13.23
N ASP A 106 9.97 18.37 13.50
CA ASP A 106 9.71 19.75 13.94
C ASP A 106 9.08 20.54 12.78
N LEU A 107 7.91 20.09 12.33
CA LEU A 107 7.17 20.67 11.21
C LEU A 107 5.70 20.75 11.60
N SER A 108 5.07 21.86 11.26
CA SER A 108 3.62 22.03 11.40
C SER A 108 2.82 21.05 10.53
N GLN A 109 3.45 20.47 9.50
CA GLN A 109 2.91 19.40 8.68
C GLN A 109 4.02 18.38 8.34
N PRO A 110 3.90 17.11 8.79
CA PRO A 110 4.86 16.08 8.42
C PRO A 110 4.76 15.75 6.91
N PRO A 111 5.86 15.34 6.27
CA PRO A 111 5.84 14.87 4.88
C PRO A 111 4.89 13.68 4.72
N ALA A 112 4.19 13.64 3.57
CA ALA A 112 3.22 12.60 3.29
C ALA A 112 3.91 11.24 3.11
N PHE A 113 3.28 10.18 3.64
CA PHE A 113 3.73 8.79 3.52
C PHE A 113 2.52 7.87 3.55
N GLU A 114 2.40 6.96 2.59
CA GLU A 114 1.23 6.08 2.45
C GLU A 114 1.58 4.58 2.56
N GLY A 115 2.56 4.28 3.42
CA GLY A 115 2.75 2.95 4.00
C GLY A 115 3.27 1.89 3.05
N ALA A 116 2.88 0.64 3.29
CA ALA A 116 3.22 -0.50 2.45
C ALA A 116 2.65 -0.41 1.02
N GLY A 117 1.71 0.50 0.76
CA GLY A 117 1.28 0.82 -0.61
C GLY A 117 2.37 1.50 -1.45
N ASP A 118 3.26 2.26 -0.82
CA ASP A 118 4.38 2.94 -1.50
C ASP A 118 5.76 2.38 -1.13
N THR A 119 5.84 1.50 -0.14
CA THR A 119 7.11 0.97 0.36
C THR A 119 7.07 -0.55 0.45
N LEU A 120 7.83 -1.23 -0.42
CA LEU A 120 7.82 -2.69 -0.53
C LEU A 120 9.22 -3.29 -0.36
N VAL A 121 9.31 -4.42 0.34
CA VAL A 121 10.57 -5.15 0.51
C VAL A 121 10.80 -6.08 -0.68
N PHE A 122 11.98 -6.00 -1.30
CA PHE A 122 12.36 -6.86 -2.41
C PHE A 122 13.88 -7.07 -2.44
N ASN A 123 14.32 -8.32 -2.47
CA ASN A 123 15.73 -8.74 -2.52
C ASN A 123 16.65 -8.02 -1.53
N ASN A 124 16.26 -7.99 -0.24
CA ASN A 124 16.97 -7.28 0.84
C ASN A 124 17.13 -5.77 0.61
N CYS A 125 16.38 -5.21 -0.33
CA CYS A 125 16.20 -3.79 -0.55
C CYS A 125 14.79 -3.36 -0.15
N LEU A 126 14.64 -2.06 0.07
CA LEU A 126 13.36 -1.40 0.24
C LEU A 126 13.09 -0.57 -1.02
N ALA A 127 12.15 -1.02 -1.85
CA ALA A 127 11.64 -0.25 -2.96
C ALA A 127 10.78 0.90 -2.40
N ALA A 128 11.27 2.12 -2.59
CA ALA A 128 10.76 3.35 -1.99
C ALA A 128 10.04 4.19 -3.07
N GLY A 129 8.73 4.02 -3.16
CA GLY A 129 7.85 4.74 -4.07
C GLY A 129 7.70 6.21 -3.70
N TYR A 130 7.71 7.08 -4.70
CA TYR A 130 7.42 8.51 -4.56
C TYR A 130 6.92 9.10 -5.88
N GLY A 131 6.42 10.33 -5.84
CA GLY A 131 6.00 11.12 -7.00
C GLY A 131 4.55 11.59 -6.93
N PHE A 132 3.64 10.72 -6.49
CA PHE A 132 2.22 11.06 -6.35
C PHE A 132 1.75 11.19 -4.91
N ARG A 133 2.04 10.18 -4.07
CA ARG A 133 1.50 10.07 -2.70
C ARG A 133 2.57 10.32 -1.64
N SER A 134 3.52 9.41 -1.51
CA SER A 134 4.63 9.56 -0.56
C SER A 134 5.67 10.60 -1.04
N ASP A 135 6.13 11.42 -0.10
CA ASP A 135 7.21 12.38 -0.28
C ASP A 135 8.57 11.68 -0.13
N ILE A 136 9.54 11.97 -1.00
CA ILE A 136 10.86 11.32 -0.96
C ILE A 136 11.64 11.61 0.32
N SER A 137 11.39 12.75 0.99
CA SER A 137 12.10 13.18 2.20
C SER A 137 11.84 12.27 3.41
N VAL A 138 10.77 11.47 3.42
CA VAL A 138 10.47 10.51 4.49
C VAL A 138 11.58 9.48 4.64
N TYR A 139 12.19 9.08 3.53
CA TYR A 139 13.24 8.06 3.49
C TYR A 139 14.59 8.58 4.02
N GLU A 140 14.71 9.88 4.29
CA GLU A 140 15.87 10.46 4.97
C GLU A 140 15.86 10.23 6.48
N HIS A 141 14.78 9.70 7.04
CA HIS A 141 14.71 9.37 8.46
C HIS A 141 15.60 8.17 8.82
N PRO A 142 16.27 8.15 9.99
CA PRO A 142 17.12 7.02 10.43
C PRO A 142 16.44 5.65 10.34
N PHE A 143 15.13 5.59 10.57
CA PHE A 143 14.31 4.38 10.42
C PHE A 143 14.45 3.72 9.05
N PHE A 144 14.46 4.52 7.97
CA PHE A 144 14.59 4.05 6.59
C PHE A 144 16.04 4.03 6.11
N LYS A 145 16.86 5.02 6.49
CA LYS A 145 18.27 5.14 6.08
C LYS A 145 19.14 3.93 6.42
N GLN A 146 18.80 3.21 7.48
CA GLN A 146 19.49 1.96 7.85
C GLN A 146 19.20 0.79 6.90
N LEU A 147 18.27 0.96 5.95
CA LEU A 147 17.85 -0.06 4.98
C LEU A 147 18.43 0.26 3.60
N ASN A 148 18.59 -0.77 2.77
CA ASN A 148 19.07 -0.62 1.39
C ASN A 148 17.96 -0.08 0.50
N LEU A 149 17.86 1.23 0.35
CA LEU A 149 16.80 1.89 -0.41
C LEU A 149 17.02 1.82 -1.93
N VAL A 150 15.94 1.61 -2.67
CA VAL A 150 15.86 1.80 -4.11
C VAL A 150 14.71 2.73 -4.44
N PHE A 151 15.04 3.93 -4.86
CA PHE A 151 14.06 4.98 -5.14
C PHE A 151 13.29 4.71 -6.44
N CYS A 152 11.98 4.72 -6.32
CA CYS A 152 11.02 4.36 -7.35
C CYS A 152 10.12 5.57 -7.67
N GLU A 153 10.54 6.40 -8.61
CA GLU A 153 9.77 7.54 -9.09
C GLU A 153 8.63 7.05 -9.98
N LEU A 154 7.40 7.24 -9.51
CA LEU A 154 6.18 6.96 -10.24
C LEU A 154 5.83 8.16 -11.13
N ILE A 155 5.65 7.92 -12.43
CA ILE A 155 5.40 8.96 -13.43
C ILE A 155 4.02 8.86 -14.09
N ASN A 156 3.29 7.77 -13.84
CA ASN A 156 1.97 7.54 -14.40
C ASN A 156 0.89 7.65 -13.29
N PRO A 157 -0.03 8.63 -13.35
CA PRO A 157 -1.00 8.88 -12.28
C PRO A 157 -2.01 7.75 -12.08
N TYR A 158 -2.18 6.86 -13.07
CA TYR A 158 -2.99 5.64 -12.91
C TYR A 158 -2.31 4.62 -11.99
N PHE A 159 -1.00 4.74 -11.78
CA PHE A 159 -0.19 3.92 -10.88
C PHE A 159 0.39 4.79 -9.76
N TYR A 160 -0.49 5.44 -9.01
CA TYR A 160 -0.15 6.45 -8.00
C TYR A 160 0.43 5.89 -6.69
N HIS A 161 0.36 4.57 -6.50
CA HIS A 161 1.01 3.83 -5.42
C HIS A 161 1.94 2.77 -6.00
N LEU A 162 3.07 2.49 -5.35
CA LEU A 162 4.02 1.48 -5.82
C LEU A 162 3.37 0.08 -5.99
N ASP A 163 2.52 -0.33 -5.06
CA ASP A 163 1.83 -1.63 -5.05
C ASP A 163 0.85 -1.85 -6.23
N THR A 164 0.54 -0.78 -6.97
CA THR A 164 -0.29 -0.86 -8.19
C THR A 164 0.49 -1.32 -9.41
N CYS A 165 1.82 -1.16 -9.37
CA CYS A 165 2.70 -1.37 -10.53
C CYS A 165 3.96 -2.19 -10.20
N PHE A 166 4.13 -2.63 -8.96
CA PHE A 166 5.23 -3.48 -8.52
C PHE A 166 4.75 -4.46 -7.44
N CYS A 167 4.96 -5.75 -7.70
CA CYS A 167 4.48 -6.84 -6.86
C CYS A 167 5.57 -7.91 -6.70
N PRO A 168 6.34 -7.89 -5.60
CA PRO A 168 7.23 -8.98 -5.23
C PRO A 168 6.47 -10.30 -5.12
N LEU A 169 6.86 -11.30 -5.90
CA LEU A 169 6.30 -12.65 -5.84
C LEU A 169 7.05 -13.53 -4.84
N ASN A 170 8.35 -13.28 -4.69
CA ASN A 170 9.21 -13.86 -3.67
C ASN A 170 10.38 -12.90 -3.38
N SER A 171 11.41 -13.38 -2.70
CA SER A 171 12.57 -12.56 -2.33
C SER A 171 13.34 -11.97 -3.51
N SER A 172 13.27 -12.53 -4.72
CA SER A 172 14.10 -12.10 -5.86
C SER A 172 13.39 -12.01 -7.21
N LEU A 173 12.11 -12.38 -7.27
CA LEU A 173 11.25 -12.27 -8.45
C LEU A 173 10.05 -11.35 -8.17
N ALA A 174 9.75 -10.43 -9.08
CA ALA A 174 8.59 -9.54 -9.00
C ALA A 174 7.88 -9.39 -10.36
N LEU A 175 6.57 -9.18 -10.32
CA LEU A 175 5.81 -8.59 -11.43
C LEU A 175 5.94 -7.07 -11.34
N TRP A 176 6.07 -6.40 -12.48
CA TRP A 176 6.04 -4.94 -12.50
C TRP A 176 5.60 -4.37 -13.85
N TYR A 177 5.16 -3.11 -13.85
CA TYR A 177 4.76 -2.38 -15.03
C TYR A 177 5.77 -1.25 -15.28
N PRO A 178 6.76 -1.46 -16.18
CA PRO A 178 7.91 -0.55 -16.32
C PRO A 178 7.50 0.88 -16.70
N ASP A 179 6.42 1.05 -17.46
CA ASP A 179 5.94 2.36 -17.91
C ASP A 179 5.28 3.21 -16.80
N ALA A 180 5.12 2.66 -15.59
CA ALA A 180 4.78 3.46 -14.40
C ALA A 180 5.98 4.20 -13.81
N PHE A 181 7.22 3.81 -14.16
CA PHE A 181 8.45 4.28 -13.52
C PHE A 181 9.26 5.21 -14.43
N SER A 182 9.95 6.18 -13.84
CA SER A 182 10.95 6.96 -14.56
C SER A 182 12.09 6.08 -15.08
N GLN A 183 12.75 6.50 -16.17
CA GLN A 183 13.84 5.74 -16.77
C GLN A 183 15.00 5.48 -15.79
N GLN A 184 15.22 6.39 -14.84
CA GLN A 184 16.20 6.20 -13.78
C GLN A 184 15.78 5.08 -12.83
N SER A 185 14.53 5.10 -12.36
CA SER A 185 14.00 4.04 -11.50
C SER A 185 13.95 2.70 -12.21
N GLN A 186 13.61 2.65 -13.50
CA GLN A 186 13.67 1.40 -14.27
C GLN A 186 15.08 0.79 -14.29
N ARG A 187 16.12 1.62 -14.47
CA ARG A 187 17.53 1.18 -14.42
C ARG A 187 17.95 0.71 -13.03
N ALA A 188 17.42 1.32 -11.97
CA ALA A 188 17.72 0.94 -10.59
C ALA A 188 17.04 -0.39 -10.23
N MET A 189 15.75 -0.53 -10.52
CA MET A 189 14.96 -1.73 -10.23
C MET A 189 15.50 -2.98 -10.94
N ARG A 190 15.94 -2.87 -12.20
CA ARG A 190 16.55 -3.99 -12.94
C ARG A 190 17.87 -4.50 -12.34
N LYS A 191 18.50 -3.76 -11.42
CA LYS A 191 19.73 -4.19 -10.74
C LYS A 191 19.46 -4.99 -9.48
N ILE A 192 18.25 -4.92 -8.92
CA ILE A 192 17.97 -5.50 -7.60
C ILE A 192 17.23 -6.83 -7.66
N GLY A 193 16.80 -7.33 -8.81
CA GLY A 193 16.17 -8.65 -8.89
C GLY A 193 15.67 -9.01 -10.28
N GLN A 194 15.05 -10.17 -10.38
CA GLN A 194 14.37 -10.62 -11.60
C GLN A 194 12.99 -9.95 -11.68
N LEU A 195 12.73 -9.30 -12.81
CA LEU A 195 11.49 -8.57 -13.05
C LEU A 195 10.78 -9.18 -14.26
N ILE A 196 9.48 -9.43 -14.11
CA ILE A 196 8.60 -9.85 -15.18
C ILE A 196 7.80 -8.63 -15.63
N ASP A 197 8.11 -8.14 -16.83
CA ASP A 197 7.44 -6.99 -17.44
C ASP A 197 5.98 -7.34 -17.77
N VAL A 198 5.05 -6.62 -17.16
CA VAL A 198 3.64 -6.62 -17.57
C VAL A 198 3.51 -5.67 -18.75
N LEU A 199 3.25 -6.22 -19.95
CA LEU A 199 3.30 -5.43 -21.21
C LEU A 199 2.06 -4.57 -21.46
N LYS A 200 0.93 -4.93 -20.86
CA LYS A 200 -0.33 -4.18 -20.94
C LYS A 200 -1.09 -4.38 -19.64
N MET A 201 -1.59 -3.28 -19.08
CA MET A 201 -2.54 -3.31 -17.98
C MET A 201 -3.83 -2.61 -18.41
N LYS A 202 -4.94 -3.32 -18.27
CA LYS A 202 -6.29 -2.78 -18.26
C LYS A 202 -6.71 -2.55 -16.80
N LEU A 203 -7.82 -1.84 -16.60
CA LEU A 203 -8.39 -1.53 -15.28
C LEU A 203 -8.58 -2.77 -14.38
N GLY A 204 -8.83 -3.95 -14.97
CA GLY A 204 -8.92 -5.23 -14.25
C GLY A 204 -7.58 -5.90 -13.91
N ASP A 205 -6.47 -5.51 -14.54
CA ASP A 205 -5.15 -6.13 -14.36
C ASP A 205 -4.42 -5.59 -13.11
N LEU A 206 -4.84 -4.42 -12.59
CA LEU A 206 -4.36 -3.88 -11.30
C LEU A 206 -4.61 -4.82 -10.12
N LEU A 207 -5.62 -5.70 -10.24
CA LEU A 207 -5.97 -6.70 -9.24
C LEU A 207 -4.82 -7.69 -8.97
N VAL A 208 -3.99 -7.97 -9.98
CA VAL A 208 -2.89 -8.96 -9.88
C VAL A 208 -1.69 -8.40 -9.12
N MET A 209 -1.49 -7.08 -9.13
CA MET A 209 -0.34 -6.43 -8.50
C MET A 209 -0.53 -6.17 -7.01
N ARG A 210 -1.77 -6.01 -6.54
CA ARG A 210 -2.08 -5.71 -5.13
C ARG A 210 -2.12 -6.94 -4.20
N SER A 211 -1.69 -8.12 -4.69
CA SER A 211 -1.67 -9.36 -3.93
C SER A 211 -0.29 -10.02 -3.95
N SER A 212 0.74 -9.39 -3.36
CA SER A 212 2.01 -10.07 -3.11
C SER A 212 1.91 -10.93 -1.84
N LEU A 213 2.00 -12.26 -1.99
CA LEU A 213 2.21 -13.20 -0.89
C LEU A 213 3.71 -13.40 -0.69
N ALA A 214 4.36 -12.54 0.09
CA ALA A 214 5.75 -12.79 0.50
C ALA A 214 5.76 -13.81 1.65
N SER A 215 5.92 -15.09 1.31
CA SER A 215 6.21 -16.13 2.29
C SER A 215 7.64 -15.96 2.81
N THR A 216 7.80 -16.12 4.14
CA THR A 216 9.04 -16.26 4.92
C THR A 216 9.82 -14.98 5.23
N LEU A 217 9.39 -14.31 6.31
CA LEU A 217 10.11 -13.50 7.32
C LEU A 217 9.27 -12.29 7.70
N SER A 218 8.44 -12.40 8.74
CA SER A 218 7.95 -11.27 9.56
C SER A 218 7.34 -10.03 8.86
N TYR A 219 6.77 -10.14 7.66
CA TYR A 219 6.05 -9.03 7.02
C TYR A 219 4.54 -9.26 7.06
N LEU A 220 3.80 -8.28 7.61
CA LEU A 220 2.33 -8.29 7.54
C LEU A 220 1.90 -8.11 6.08
N LEU A 221 1.06 -9.04 5.63
CA LEU A 221 0.44 -9.01 4.32
C LEU A 221 -0.71 -8.00 4.33
N THR A 222 -0.73 -7.10 3.35
CA THR A 222 -1.88 -6.25 3.09
C THR A 222 -2.43 -6.64 1.73
N ALA A 223 -3.56 -7.35 1.73
CA ALA A 223 -4.27 -7.72 0.53
C ALA A 223 -5.38 -6.71 0.28
N GLN A 224 -5.36 -6.07 -0.89
CA GLN A 224 -6.46 -5.22 -1.33
C GLN A 224 -7.17 -5.89 -2.51
N LEU A 225 -8.42 -6.32 -2.32
CA LEU A 225 -9.35 -6.56 -3.42
C LEU A 225 -10.66 -5.85 -3.11
N LEU A 226 -10.92 -4.75 -3.81
CA LEU A 226 -12.25 -4.22 -4.08
C LEU A 226 -12.23 -3.64 -5.50
N ILE A 227 -12.77 -4.37 -6.48
CA ILE A 227 -13.18 -3.79 -7.77
C ILE A 227 -14.70 -3.72 -7.74
N ALA A 228 -15.21 -2.56 -7.36
CA ALA A 228 -16.62 -2.22 -7.47
C ALA A 228 -16.86 -1.46 -8.78
N TYR A 229 -16.79 -2.17 -9.91
CA TYR A 229 -17.42 -1.77 -11.17
C TYR A 229 -18.13 -2.98 -11.77
#